data_AF-A0A497DA71-F1
#
_entry.id   AF-A0A497DA71-F1
#
_cell.length_a   1.000
_cell.length_b   1.000
_cell.length_c   1.000
_cell.angle_alpha   90.00
_cell.angle_beta   90.00
_cell.angle_gamma   90.00
#
_symmetry.space_group_name_H-M   'P 1'
#
loop_
_entity.id
_entity.type
_entity.pdbx_description
1 polymer ?
#
loop_
_entity_poly.entity_id
_entity_poly.type
_entity_poly.pdbx_seq_one_letter_code
_entity_poly.pdbx_strand_id
1 'polypeptide(L)'
;MLVFLLLAGSTRNEAVAGTSSSKVVIENEHGDEVTSEVTHEFPMSLESYDDAHFESIPQILLHRIRTEPFNLIATILFLLAVIHTFMASKLTTISHRRRKRHAEKIGKGEADKNSVDMGAEVLHFLGEVEVVFGIWLIPLIVAISSFHGWSSNVHYFHDGVNLTEAAFVVVIMVLASTRPILRLVEAMMIGVAKLFGGSLKVLWLTILTLGPLLGSFITEPAAMTICALLLSQKFYALGPSVKFKYATLALLFVNVSVGGALTNFAAPPVLMVAGTWNWSIGFMLANFGWKVIIGILISNSLYFWLFRKEFTVMQRIFTIRNLKDQIVRNYLTQKATEAAWSEAAQQGDEREKLLDTMRRTTERFLVAMRERMKSGDVPELEELGYDKELIKEAADERFEEAWLYRARRFLPLLLNEKDRAEFLDPEWDKRDDSVPAWITVVHLLFMGWTIVNAHYPELFIIGFLFFLGFAQVTTQYQNRINLRSAM
;
A
#
# COMPACT_ATOMS: atom_id res chain seq x y z
N MET A 1 7.10 23.32 9.96
CA MET A 1 6.50 22.10 10.53
C MET A 1 6.76 21.92 12.02
N LEU A 2 8.00 22.00 12.53
CA LEU A 2 8.29 22.09 14.00
C LEU A 2 7.54 23.24 14.69
N VAL A 3 7.47 24.35 13.97
CA VAL A 3 6.73 25.57 14.30
C VAL A 3 5.21 25.38 14.13
N PHE A 4 4.73 24.38 13.40
CA PHE A 4 3.31 24.24 13.07
C PHE A 4 2.52 23.52 14.17
N LEU A 5 3.08 22.50 14.82
CA LEU A 5 2.45 21.89 16.01
C LEU A 5 2.48 22.83 17.24
N LEU A 6 3.51 23.67 17.32
CA LEU A 6 3.67 24.65 18.40
C LEU A 6 3.11 26.03 18.07
N LEU A 7 2.67 26.35 16.84
CA LEU A 7 2.01 27.62 16.48
C LEU A 7 0.60 27.46 15.85
N ALA A 8 0.27 26.32 15.26
CA ALA A 8 -1.05 26.03 14.71
C ALA A 8 -1.74 24.96 15.57
N GLY A 9 -2.73 25.39 16.34
CA GLY A 9 -3.74 24.51 16.90
C GLY A 9 -4.56 23.89 15.78
N SER A 10 -5.39 22.92 16.13
CA SER A 10 -6.36 22.29 15.23
C SER A 10 -7.14 23.36 14.44
N THR A 11 -6.74 23.61 13.19
CA THR A 11 -7.47 24.51 12.30
C THR A 11 -8.55 23.70 11.61
N ARG A 12 -9.76 23.74 12.19
CA ARG A 12 -11.05 23.16 11.75
C ARG A 12 -11.51 21.94 12.55
N ASN A 13 -12.01 22.21 13.73
CA ASN A 13 -13.44 22.17 14.05
C ASN A 13 -13.56 22.81 15.43
N GLU A 14 -14.64 23.52 15.70
CA GLU A 14 -15.13 23.67 17.07
C GLU A 14 -15.50 22.26 17.55
N ALA A 15 -14.50 21.45 17.90
CA ALA A 15 -14.71 20.21 18.61
C ALA A 15 -15.28 20.62 19.96
N VAL A 16 -16.47 20.11 20.27
CA VAL A 16 -17.11 20.28 21.57
C VAL A 16 -16.08 19.89 22.63
N ALA A 17 -15.63 20.87 23.42
CA ALA A 17 -14.72 20.65 24.54
C ALA A 17 -15.33 19.56 25.45
N GLY A 18 -14.73 18.37 25.44
CA GLY A 18 -15.19 17.21 26.20
C GLY A 18 -14.43 17.13 27.51
N THR A 19 -15.16 17.16 28.62
CA THR A 19 -14.63 17.33 29.97
C THR A 19 -14.20 16.00 30.59
N SER A 20 -12.97 15.95 31.10
CA SER A 20 -12.56 14.93 32.07
C SER A 20 -12.57 15.57 33.47
N SER A 21 -13.61 15.26 34.26
CA SER A 21 -13.75 15.75 35.64
C SER A 21 -12.87 14.93 36.59
N SER A 22 -11.93 15.59 37.26
CA SER A 22 -11.31 15.08 38.48
C SER A 22 -11.86 15.91 39.63
N LYS A 23 -12.68 15.30 40.51
CA LYS A 23 -13.18 15.97 41.71
C LYS A 23 -12.05 16.13 42.72
N VAL A 24 -11.60 17.36 42.93
CA VAL A 24 -10.78 17.70 44.09
C VAL A 24 -11.71 18.35 45.11
N VAL A 25 -11.87 17.71 46.27
CA VAL A 25 -12.58 18.30 47.41
C VAL A 25 -11.60 19.21 48.12
N ILE A 26 -11.88 20.52 48.12
CA ILE A 26 -11.12 21.48 48.91
C ILE A 26 -12.04 21.96 50.04
N GLU A 27 -11.65 21.65 51.27
CA GLU A 27 -12.27 22.20 52.48
C GLU A 27 -11.85 23.67 52.61
N ASN A 28 -12.81 24.58 52.61
CA ASN A 28 -12.53 25.99 52.91
C ASN A 28 -12.52 26.22 54.44
N GLU A 29 -11.95 27.34 54.89
CA GLU A 29 -11.83 27.68 56.33
C GLU A 29 -13.19 27.83 57.06
N HIS A 30 -14.32 27.68 56.36
CA HIS A 30 -15.68 27.76 56.91
C HIS A 30 -16.41 26.40 56.92
N GLY A 31 -15.77 25.31 56.51
CA GLY A 31 -16.34 23.95 56.58
C GLY A 31 -17.35 23.61 55.47
N ASP A 32 -17.41 24.41 54.40
CA ASP A 32 -18.21 24.10 53.22
C ASP A 32 -17.35 23.34 52.19
N GLU A 33 -17.79 22.16 51.77
CA GLU A 33 -17.19 21.42 50.65
C GLU A 33 -17.44 22.18 49.34
N VAL A 34 -16.40 22.84 48.82
CA VAL A 34 -16.44 23.42 47.47
C VAL A 34 -15.75 22.45 46.52
N THR A 35 -16.54 21.68 45.77
CA THR A 35 -16.02 20.89 44.64
C THR A 35 -15.74 21.82 43.47
N SER A 36 -14.46 22.11 43.20
CA SER A 36 -14.04 22.73 41.94
C SER A 36 -13.71 21.63 40.92
N GLU A 37 -14.49 21.55 39.85
CA GLU A 37 -14.12 20.73 38.68
C GLU A 37 -13.04 21.49 37.91
N VAL A 38 -11.77 21.08 38.04
CA VAL A 38 -10.70 21.55 37.16
C VAL A 38 -10.76 20.70 35.89
N THR A 39 -11.42 21.22 34.87
CA THR A 39 -11.50 20.62 33.53
C THR A 39 -10.22 20.92 32.76
N HIS A 40 -9.35 19.92 32.57
CA HIS A 40 -8.22 20.06 31.67
C HIS A 40 -8.66 19.69 30.24
N GLU A 41 -8.86 20.71 29.41
CA GLU A 41 -9.07 20.54 27.97
C GLU A 41 -7.75 20.10 27.32
N PHE A 42 -7.76 18.94 26.64
CA PHE A 42 -6.59 18.40 25.96
C PHE A 42 -6.92 18.09 24.49
N PRO A 43 -6.11 18.57 23.53
CA PRO A 43 -4.99 19.50 23.70
C PRO A 43 -5.48 20.91 24.06
N MET A 44 -4.66 21.67 24.79
CA MET A 44 -4.94 23.09 25.06
C MET A 44 -5.10 23.89 23.76
N SER A 45 -6.11 24.78 23.74
CA SER A 45 -6.34 25.68 22.62
C SER A 45 -5.21 26.71 22.48
N LEU A 46 -5.04 27.28 21.29
CA LEU A 46 -4.01 28.31 21.08
C LEU A 46 -4.23 29.55 21.94
N GLU A 47 -5.49 29.93 22.12
CA GLU A 47 -5.88 31.14 22.85
C GLU A 47 -5.59 31.01 24.35
N SER A 48 -5.63 29.79 24.90
CA SER A 48 -5.37 29.56 26.32
C SER A 48 -3.91 29.77 26.73
N TYR A 49 -2.97 29.87 25.78
CA TYR A 49 -1.56 30.13 26.09
C TYR A 49 -1.25 31.61 26.38
N ASP A 50 -2.16 32.54 26.02
CA ASP A 50 -2.02 33.99 26.19
C ASP A 50 -0.63 34.52 25.79
N ASP A 51 -0.15 34.17 24.59
CA ASP A 51 1.21 34.46 24.13
C ASP A 51 1.27 35.50 23.01
N ALA A 52 0.14 36.16 22.72
CA ALA A 52 0.05 37.22 21.72
C ALA A 52 0.95 38.43 22.03
N HIS A 53 1.39 38.59 23.28
CA HIS A 53 2.25 39.67 23.73
C HIS A 53 3.75 39.41 23.50
N PHE A 54 4.15 38.19 23.13
CA PHE A 54 5.55 37.88 22.83
C PHE A 54 5.90 38.23 21.37
N GLU A 55 6.99 38.97 21.18
CA GLU A 55 7.40 39.43 19.84
C GLU A 55 8.25 38.40 19.08
N SER A 56 8.81 37.39 19.75
CA SER A 56 9.72 36.41 19.13
C SER A 56 9.22 34.97 19.26
N ILE A 57 9.36 34.20 18.16
CA ILE A 57 9.00 32.78 18.11
C ILE A 57 9.68 31.97 19.24
N PRO A 58 10.99 32.13 19.52
CA PRO A 58 11.62 31.37 20.60
C PRO A 58 11.02 31.63 21.99
N GLN A 59 10.56 32.85 22.27
CA GLN A 59 9.88 33.19 23.52
C GLN A 59 8.52 32.51 23.61
N ILE A 60 7.73 32.55 22.54
CA ILE A 60 6.45 31.85 22.44
C ILE A 60 6.63 30.35 22.68
N LEU A 61 7.60 29.73 22.01
CA LEU A 61 7.86 28.30 22.15
C LEU A 61 8.28 27.93 23.57
N LEU A 62 9.18 28.71 24.18
CA LEU A 62 9.64 28.46 25.55
C LEU A 62 8.51 28.62 26.56
N HIS A 63 7.64 29.63 26.37
CA HIS A 63 6.44 29.83 27.18
C HIS A 63 5.49 28.63 27.06
N ARG A 64 5.12 28.23 25.84
CA ARG A 64 4.25 27.07 25.61
C ARG A 64 4.80 25.75 26.17
N ILE A 65 6.12 25.55 26.14
CA ILE A 65 6.78 24.37 26.74
C ILE A 65 6.73 24.41 28.26
N ARG A 66 6.86 25.60 28.87
CA ARG A 66 6.77 25.76 30.33
C ARG A 66 5.33 25.57 30.82
N THR A 67 4.37 26.06 30.04
CA THR A 67 2.94 25.93 30.34
C THR A 67 2.45 24.49 30.10
N GLU A 68 2.90 23.85 29.02
CA GLU A 68 2.55 22.46 28.68
C GLU A 68 3.78 21.66 28.26
N PRO A 69 4.47 20.99 29.21
CA PRO A 69 5.67 20.22 28.92
C PRO A 69 5.43 19.07 27.93
N PHE A 70 4.20 18.54 27.83
CA PHE A 70 3.85 17.52 26.86
C PHE A 70 4.15 17.97 25.41
N ASN A 71 3.98 19.25 25.10
CA ASN A 71 4.22 19.79 23.75
C ASN A 71 5.65 19.54 23.27
N LEU A 72 6.65 19.62 24.16
CA LEU A 72 8.03 19.32 23.82
C LEU A 72 8.21 17.84 23.48
N ILE A 73 7.62 16.95 24.27
CA ILE A 73 7.68 15.50 24.06
C ILE A 73 7.01 15.14 22.74
N ALA A 74 5.79 15.63 22.50
CA ALA A 74 5.07 15.43 21.25
C ALA A 74 5.88 15.93 20.04
N THR A 75 6.53 17.09 20.16
CA THR A 75 7.40 17.64 19.11
C THR A 75 8.62 16.76 18.84
N ILE A 76 9.26 16.23 19.88
CA ILE A 76 10.42 15.32 19.74
C ILE A 76 9.97 14.01 19.09
N LEU A 77 8.88 13.40 19.55
CA LEU A 77 8.33 12.18 18.98
C LEU A 77 8.00 12.38 17.49
N PHE A 78 7.37 13.50 17.14
CA PHE A 78 7.08 13.86 15.76
C PHE A 78 8.36 14.02 14.92
N LEU A 79 9.37 14.72 15.43
CA LEU A 79 10.64 14.89 14.73
C LEU A 79 11.34 13.56 14.49
N LEU A 80 11.36 12.67 15.50
CA LEU A 80 11.92 11.34 15.36
C LEU A 80 11.12 10.49 14.36
N ALA A 81 9.79 10.64 14.31
CA ALA A 81 8.96 10.01 13.31
C ALA A 81 9.33 10.45 11.89
N VAL A 82 9.49 11.76 11.67
CA VAL A 82 9.93 12.30 10.37
C VAL A 82 11.31 11.77 9.98
N ILE A 83 12.26 11.75 10.91
CA ILE A 83 13.60 11.18 10.68
C ILE A 83 13.50 9.70 10.31
N HIS A 84 12.66 8.94 11.02
CA HIS A 84 12.42 7.52 10.74
C HIS A 84 11.85 7.32 9.33
N THR A 85 10.86 8.13 8.91
CA THR A 85 10.28 8.09 7.55
C THR A 85 11.36 8.29 6.49
N PHE A 86 12.29 9.24 6.66
CA PHE A 86 13.40 9.44 5.72
C PHE A 86 14.45 8.32 5.78
N MET A 87 14.56 7.60 6.89
CA MET A 87 15.46 6.46 7.04
C MET A 87 14.87 5.14 6.53
N ALA A 88 13.55 5.06 6.32
CA ALA A 88 12.83 3.85 5.90
C ALA A 88 13.51 3.12 4.73
N SER A 89 13.82 3.84 3.63
CA SER A 89 14.52 3.28 2.47
C SER A 89 15.91 2.69 2.80
N LYS A 90 16.64 3.31 3.74
CA LYS A 90 17.94 2.78 4.18
C LYS A 90 17.77 1.50 5.01
N LEU A 91 16.77 1.45 5.89
CA LEU A 91 16.46 0.26 6.70
C LEU A 91 16.09 -0.93 5.82
N THR A 92 15.24 -0.72 4.82
CA THR A 92 14.88 -1.74 3.81
C THR A 92 16.12 -2.23 3.05
N THR A 93 17.00 -1.32 2.64
CA THR A 93 18.27 -1.69 1.98
C THR A 93 19.16 -2.56 2.88
N ILE A 94 19.25 -2.24 4.18
CA ILE A 94 20.02 -3.03 5.14
C ILE A 94 19.37 -4.40 5.35
N SER A 95 18.05 -4.48 5.43
CA SER A 95 17.29 -5.73 5.49
C SER A 95 17.63 -6.65 4.31
N HIS A 96 17.59 -6.15 3.07
CA HIS A 96 17.93 -6.95 1.89
C HIS A 96 19.38 -7.48 1.92
N ARG A 97 20.33 -6.67 2.39
CA ARG A 97 21.73 -7.12 2.55
C ARG A 97 21.84 -8.25 3.57
N ARG A 98 21.10 -8.18 4.68
CA ARG A 98 21.06 -9.22 5.70
C ARG A 98 20.40 -10.51 5.20
N ARG A 99 19.23 -10.41 4.54
CA ARG A 99 18.56 -11.56 3.89
C ARG A 99 19.48 -12.27 2.92
N LYS A 100 20.23 -11.52 2.09
CA LYS A 100 21.19 -12.10 1.16
C LYS A 100 22.30 -12.88 1.87
N ARG A 101 22.90 -12.31 2.92
CA ARG A 101 23.92 -13.00 3.74
C ARG A 101 23.36 -14.27 4.41
N HIS A 102 22.11 -14.23 4.89
CA HIS A 102 21.46 -15.40 5.47
C HIS A 102 21.20 -16.50 4.44
N ALA A 103 20.75 -16.13 3.24
CA ALA A 103 20.62 -17.07 2.13
C ALA A 103 21.95 -17.73 1.73
N GLU A 104 23.06 -16.97 1.76
CA GLU A 104 24.40 -17.51 1.55
C GLU A 104 24.81 -18.51 2.65
N LYS A 105 24.45 -18.28 3.92
CA LYS A 105 24.67 -19.23 5.02
C LYS A 105 23.89 -20.52 4.85
N ILE A 106 22.63 -20.42 4.41
CA ILE A 106 21.79 -21.60 4.09
C ILE A 106 22.45 -22.41 2.97
N GLY A 107 22.92 -21.75 1.91
CA GLY A 107 23.61 -22.41 0.80
C GLY A 107 24.90 -23.15 1.21
N LYS A 108 25.55 -22.72 2.29
CA LYS A 108 26.75 -23.35 2.86
C LYS A 108 26.44 -24.43 3.92
N GLY A 109 25.17 -24.61 4.30
CA GLY A 109 24.76 -25.52 5.38
C GLY A 109 25.05 -24.98 6.79
N GLU A 110 25.39 -23.70 6.93
CA GLU A 110 25.66 -23.03 8.22
C GLU A 110 24.37 -22.58 8.94
N ALA A 111 23.22 -22.65 8.26
CA ALA A 111 21.91 -22.29 8.80
C ALA A 111 20.84 -23.24 8.26
N ASP A 112 19.78 -23.47 9.04
CA ASP A 112 18.66 -24.32 8.63
C ASP A 112 17.97 -23.76 7.38
N LYS A 113 17.56 -24.66 6.47
CA LYS A 113 16.96 -24.30 5.18
C LYS A 113 15.63 -23.54 5.31
N ASN A 114 14.92 -23.73 6.42
CA ASN A 114 13.65 -23.06 6.70
C ASN A 114 13.82 -21.90 7.70
N SER A 115 15.05 -21.58 8.12
CA SER A 115 15.31 -20.46 9.02
C SER A 115 15.24 -19.11 8.31
N VAL A 116 14.85 -18.08 9.07
CA VAL A 116 14.80 -16.68 8.62
C VAL A 116 15.71 -15.81 9.49
N ASP A 117 16.31 -14.76 8.91
CA ASP A 117 17.00 -13.73 9.71
C ASP A 117 15.95 -12.76 10.27
N MET A 118 15.53 -13.00 11.51
CA MET A 118 14.54 -12.16 12.19
C MET A 118 14.97 -10.69 12.25
N GLY A 119 16.27 -10.41 12.37
CA GLY A 119 16.76 -9.04 12.33
C GLY A 119 16.57 -8.37 10.97
N ALA A 120 16.65 -9.15 9.88
CA ALA A 120 16.31 -8.66 8.56
C ALA A 120 14.81 -8.40 8.41
N GLU A 121 13.95 -9.26 8.96
CA GLU A 121 12.50 -9.06 8.97
C GLU A 121 12.08 -7.82 9.77
N VAL A 122 12.66 -7.63 10.97
CA VAL A 122 12.41 -6.42 11.78
C VAL A 122 12.86 -5.16 11.05
N LEU A 123 14.05 -5.16 10.43
CA LEU A 123 14.52 -4.00 9.66
C LEU A 123 13.68 -3.74 8.41
N HIS A 124 13.11 -4.79 7.81
CA HIS A 124 12.17 -4.64 6.71
C HIS A 124 10.89 -3.98 7.18
N PHE A 125 10.33 -4.46 8.30
CA PHE A 125 9.13 -3.93 8.91
C PHE A 125 9.31 -2.46 9.32
N LEU A 126 10.43 -2.10 9.96
CA LEU A 126 10.77 -0.71 10.29
C LEU A 126 11.05 0.15 9.03
N GLY A 127 11.32 -0.49 7.88
CA GLY A 127 11.55 0.18 6.61
C GLY A 127 10.28 0.48 5.80
N GLU A 128 9.11 0.03 6.24
CA GLU A 128 7.81 0.31 5.61
C GLU A 128 7.25 1.64 6.11
N VAL A 129 6.96 2.58 5.20
CA VAL A 129 6.54 3.94 5.57
C VAL A 129 5.20 3.96 6.31
N GLU A 130 4.31 3.03 6.00
CA GLU A 130 3.02 2.84 6.68
C GLU A 130 3.22 2.39 8.13
N VAL A 131 4.22 1.55 8.38
CA VAL A 131 4.56 1.04 9.71
C VAL A 131 5.18 2.12 10.59
N VAL A 132 5.96 3.04 10.01
CA VAL A 132 6.56 4.16 10.75
C VAL A 132 5.47 4.93 11.50
N PHE A 133 4.36 5.28 10.85
CA PHE A 133 3.27 6.01 11.50
C PHE A 133 2.65 5.21 12.66
N GLY A 134 2.37 3.93 12.46
CA GLY A 134 1.78 3.07 13.49
C GLY A 134 2.68 2.88 14.71
N ILE A 135 3.99 2.72 14.51
CA ILE A 135 4.95 2.56 15.61
C ILE A 135 5.05 3.83 16.45
N TRP A 136 5.08 5.01 15.83
CA TRP A 136 5.22 6.28 16.55
C TRP A 136 3.94 6.72 17.27
N LEU A 137 2.79 6.13 16.91
CA LEU A 137 1.55 6.31 17.66
C LEU A 137 1.62 5.71 19.07
N ILE A 138 2.32 4.59 19.25
CA ILE A 138 2.45 3.91 20.54
C ILE A 138 3.11 4.80 21.61
N PRO A 139 4.33 5.37 21.41
CA PRO A 139 4.92 6.25 22.40
C PRO A 139 4.13 7.54 22.57
N LEU A 140 3.41 8.02 21.55
CA LEU A 140 2.50 9.17 21.70
C LEU A 140 1.35 8.85 22.65
N ILE A 141 0.67 7.71 22.46
CA ILE A 141 -0.40 7.23 23.37
C ILE A 141 0.15 7.05 24.79
N VAL A 142 1.34 6.46 24.94
CA VAL A 142 1.96 6.30 26.26
C VAL A 142 2.26 7.65 26.90
N ALA A 143 2.78 8.62 26.13
CA ALA A 143 3.06 9.97 26.62
C ALA A 143 1.77 10.69 27.05
N ILE A 144 0.72 10.68 26.23
CA ILE A 144 -0.57 11.31 26.59
C ILE A 144 -1.15 10.64 27.84
N SER A 145 -1.13 9.30 27.91
CA SER A 145 -1.64 8.56 29.08
C SER A 145 -0.87 8.92 30.35
N SER A 146 0.43 9.15 30.24
CA SER A 146 1.29 9.42 31.40
C SER A 146 1.13 10.86 31.92
N PHE A 147 0.85 11.83 31.03
CA PHE A 147 0.70 13.24 31.39
C PHE A 147 -0.75 13.63 31.72
N HIS A 148 -1.72 13.09 30.97
CA HIS A 148 -3.12 13.53 31.01
C HIS A 148 -4.11 12.37 31.28
N GLY A 149 -3.63 11.14 31.47
CA GLY A 149 -4.46 9.97 31.73
C GLY A 149 -5.05 9.33 30.47
N TRP A 150 -5.64 8.14 30.63
CA TRP A 150 -6.22 7.38 29.53
C TRP A 150 -7.48 8.03 28.94
N SER A 151 -8.30 8.71 29.75
CA SER A 151 -9.51 9.39 29.30
C SER A 151 -9.21 10.46 28.26
N SER A 152 -8.20 11.30 28.49
CA SER A 152 -7.74 12.33 27.56
C SER A 152 -7.25 11.75 26.23
N ASN A 153 -6.67 10.55 26.28
CA ASN A 153 -6.27 9.83 25.08
C ASN A 153 -7.46 9.42 24.22
N VAL A 154 -8.47 8.79 24.85
CA VAL A 154 -9.69 8.37 24.15
C VAL A 154 -10.39 9.58 23.54
N HIS A 155 -10.53 10.67 24.29
CA HIS A 155 -11.11 11.92 23.80
C HIS A 155 -10.33 12.50 22.63
N TYR A 156 -9.00 12.58 22.73
CA TYR A 156 -8.15 13.08 21.65
C TYR A 156 -8.35 12.31 20.34
N PHE A 157 -8.38 10.97 20.37
CA PHE A 157 -8.54 10.17 19.17
C PHE A 157 -9.98 10.10 18.64
N HIS A 158 -10.98 10.19 19.52
CA HIS A 158 -12.38 10.11 19.14
C HIS A 158 -12.92 11.45 18.63
N ASP A 159 -12.62 12.54 19.33
CA ASP A 159 -13.22 13.86 19.10
C ASP A 159 -12.22 14.86 18.50
N GLY A 160 -10.92 14.72 18.82
CA GLY A 160 -9.88 15.69 18.45
C GLY A 160 -9.21 15.45 17.10
N VAL A 161 -9.15 14.20 16.62
CA VAL A 161 -8.42 13.84 15.38
C VAL A 161 -9.41 13.49 14.26
N ASN A 162 -9.36 14.27 13.16
CA ASN A 162 -10.11 13.96 11.96
C ASN A 162 -9.34 13.00 11.04
N LEU A 163 -9.70 11.71 11.08
CA LEU A 163 -9.12 10.68 10.22
C LEU A 163 -9.81 10.55 8.85
N THR A 164 -10.81 11.38 8.56
CA THR A 164 -11.61 11.29 7.33
C THR A 164 -10.75 11.41 6.09
N GLU A 165 -9.87 12.41 6.03
CA GLU A 165 -8.98 12.61 4.87
C GLU A 165 -8.01 11.44 4.70
N ALA A 166 -7.39 10.98 5.79
CA ALA A 166 -6.47 9.84 5.74
C ALA A 166 -7.16 8.56 5.26
N ALA A 167 -8.34 8.24 5.81
CA ALA A 167 -9.14 7.09 5.40
C ALA A 167 -9.57 7.20 3.93
N PHE A 168 -10.03 8.38 3.50
CA PHE A 168 -10.40 8.66 2.13
C PHE A 168 -9.22 8.44 1.17
N VAL A 169 -8.03 8.93 1.51
CA VAL A 169 -6.81 8.72 0.71
C VAL A 169 -6.46 7.23 0.58
N VAL A 170 -6.56 6.45 1.67
CA VAL A 170 -6.33 5.00 1.62
C VAL A 170 -7.33 4.31 0.70
N VAL A 171 -8.63 4.58 0.87
CA VAL A 171 -9.70 3.97 0.07
C VAL A 171 -9.55 4.32 -1.41
N ILE A 172 -9.31 5.59 -1.74
CA ILE A 172 -9.19 6.01 -3.14
C ILE A 172 -7.92 5.45 -3.80
N MET A 173 -6.81 5.31 -3.07
CA MET A 173 -5.59 4.67 -3.59
C MET A 173 -5.80 3.18 -3.87
N VAL A 174 -6.52 2.46 -2.99
CA VAL A 174 -6.88 1.06 -3.24
C VAL A 174 -7.77 0.95 -4.49
N LEU A 175 -8.83 1.75 -4.59
CA LEU A 175 -9.73 1.75 -5.75
C LEU A 175 -8.99 2.10 -7.05
N ALA A 176 -8.15 3.15 -7.02
CA ALA A 176 -7.41 3.65 -8.18
C ALA A 176 -6.32 2.69 -8.69
N SER A 177 -5.72 1.90 -7.79
CA SER A 177 -4.68 0.91 -8.13
C SER A 177 -5.24 -0.42 -8.63
N THR A 178 -6.56 -0.59 -8.68
CA THR A 178 -7.19 -1.81 -9.19
C THR A 178 -6.95 -2.01 -10.69
N ARG A 179 -6.85 -3.27 -11.10
CA ARG A 179 -6.64 -3.64 -12.51
C ARG A 179 -7.69 -3.04 -13.46
N PRO A 180 -9.01 -3.07 -13.16
CA PRO A 180 -10.01 -2.49 -14.05
C PRO A 180 -9.82 -0.99 -14.29
N ILE A 181 -9.50 -0.23 -13.24
CA ILE A 181 -9.24 1.22 -13.35
C ILE A 181 -7.94 1.48 -14.10
N LEU A 182 -6.85 0.78 -13.77
CA LEU A 182 -5.57 0.93 -14.46
C LEU A 182 -5.69 0.62 -15.96
N ARG A 183 -6.39 -0.46 -16.34
CA ARG A 183 -6.60 -0.83 -17.75
C ARG A 183 -7.48 0.18 -18.48
N LEU A 184 -8.51 0.73 -17.82
CA LEU A 184 -9.33 1.80 -18.39
C LEU A 184 -8.48 3.04 -18.67
N VAL A 185 -7.73 3.53 -17.68
CA VAL A 185 -6.90 4.73 -17.84
C VAL A 185 -5.79 4.47 -18.86
N GLU A 186 -5.16 3.29 -18.84
CA GLU A 186 -4.20 2.88 -19.86
C GLU A 186 -4.81 2.97 -21.27
N ALA A 187 -6.01 2.41 -21.47
CA ALA A 187 -6.70 2.45 -22.75
C ALA A 187 -7.01 3.88 -23.20
N MET A 188 -7.42 4.76 -22.28
CA MET A 188 -7.64 6.19 -22.56
C MET A 188 -6.33 6.88 -22.96
N MET A 189 -5.26 6.68 -22.21
CA MET A 189 -3.94 7.29 -22.47
C MET A 189 -3.35 6.79 -23.78
N ILE A 190 -3.45 5.49 -24.08
CA ILE A 190 -3.02 4.90 -25.36
C ILE A 190 -3.90 5.41 -26.50
N GLY A 191 -5.21 5.54 -26.30
CA GLY A 191 -6.14 6.11 -27.27
C GLY A 191 -5.71 7.52 -27.68
N VAL A 192 -5.49 8.39 -26.70
CA VAL A 192 -4.97 9.74 -26.92
C VAL A 192 -3.58 9.70 -27.58
N ALA A 193 -2.67 8.86 -27.09
CA ALA A 193 -1.33 8.78 -27.67
C ALA A 193 -1.34 8.31 -29.13
N LYS A 194 -2.25 7.41 -29.52
CA LYS A 194 -2.43 6.95 -30.90
C LYS A 194 -2.88 8.07 -31.83
N LEU A 195 -3.70 9.02 -31.36
CA LEU A 195 -4.08 10.21 -32.14
C LEU A 195 -2.86 11.05 -32.54
N PHE A 196 -1.79 11.01 -31.75
CA PHE A 196 -0.53 11.71 -32.00
C PHE A 196 0.61 10.78 -32.47
N GLY A 197 0.30 9.61 -33.01
CA GLY A 197 1.27 8.69 -33.64
C GLY A 197 1.77 7.52 -32.79
N GLY A 198 1.32 7.38 -31.54
CA GLY A 198 1.50 6.17 -30.72
C GLY A 198 2.94 5.87 -30.28
N SER A 199 3.86 6.83 -30.41
CA SER A 199 5.25 6.67 -29.98
C SER A 199 5.39 6.70 -28.45
N LEU A 200 6.52 6.18 -27.94
CA LEU A 200 6.83 6.22 -26.51
C LEU A 200 6.88 7.66 -25.97
N LYS A 201 7.40 8.59 -26.80
CA LYS A 201 7.50 10.02 -26.47
C LYS A 201 6.12 10.62 -26.21
N VAL A 202 5.18 10.32 -27.08
CA VAL A 202 3.80 10.78 -26.98
C VAL A 202 3.13 10.16 -25.77
N LEU A 203 3.26 8.85 -25.57
CA LEU A 203 2.70 8.19 -24.39
C LEU A 203 3.23 8.81 -23.08
N TRP A 204 4.54 9.07 -23.00
CA TRP A 204 5.16 9.75 -21.86
C TRP A 204 4.59 11.17 -21.65
N LEU A 205 4.46 11.97 -22.72
CA LEU A 205 3.86 13.30 -22.65
C LEU A 205 2.38 13.23 -22.24
N THR A 206 1.63 12.28 -22.77
CA THR A 206 0.21 12.07 -22.46
C THR A 206 0.04 11.72 -20.98
N ILE A 207 0.83 10.78 -20.45
CA ILE A 207 0.75 10.41 -19.03
C ILE A 207 1.09 11.61 -18.12
N LEU A 208 2.14 12.37 -18.45
CA LEU A 208 2.57 13.52 -17.65
C LEU A 208 1.75 14.80 -17.84
N THR A 209 0.83 14.82 -18.80
CA THR A 209 -0.05 15.98 -19.04
C THR A 209 -1.47 15.65 -18.64
N LEU A 210 -2.06 14.63 -19.28
CA LEU A 210 -3.46 14.27 -19.09
C LEU A 210 -3.69 13.66 -17.72
N GLY A 211 -2.77 12.84 -17.22
CA GLY A 211 -2.87 12.23 -15.89
C GLY A 211 -3.01 13.27 -14.77
N PRO A 212 -2.05 14.20 -14.63
CA PRO A 212 -2.14 15.31 -13.68
C PRO A 212 -3.39 16.18 -13.81
N LEU A 213 -3.82 16.49 -15.04
CA LEU A 213 -5.04 17.28 -15.26
C LEU A 213 -6.30 16.53 -14.83
N LEU A 214 -6.40 15.22 -15.16
CA LEU A 214 -7.50 14.37 -14.73
C LEU A 214 -7.49 14.15 -13.21
N GLY A 215 -6.32 14.22 -12.57
CA GLY A 215 -6.20 14.13 -11.12
C GLY A 215 -6.99 15.17 -10.36
N SER A 216 -7.21 16.35 -10.96
CA SER A 216 -8.08 17.38 -10.39
C SER A 216 -9.57 17.00 -10.31
N PHE A 217 -10.00 15.96 -11.03
CA PHE A 217 -11.37 15.46 -11.03
C PHE A 217 -11.55 14.20 -10.18
N ILE A 218 -10.44 13.56 -9.78
CA ILE A 218 -10.44 12.38 -8.92
C ILE A 218 -9.86 12.82 -7.59
N THR A 219 -8.55 12.66 -7.40
CA THR A 219 -7.76 13.17 -6.27
C THR A 219 -6.28 13.13 -6.66
N GLU A 220 -5.43 13.95 -6.02
CA GLU A 220 -3.99 13.91 -6.25
C GLU A 220 -3.37 12.53 -5.96
N PRO A 221 -3.67 11.84 -4.83
CA PRO A 221 -3.08 10.55 -4.54
C PRO A 221 -3.48 9.47 -5.55
N ALA A 222 -4.73 9.47 -6.04
CA ALA A 222 -5.17 8.54 -7.07
C ALA A 222 -4.45 8.78 -8.40
N ALA A 223 -4.37 10.03 -8.84
CA ALA A 223 -3.71 10.39 -10.10
C ALA A 223 -2.21 10.07 -10.07
N MET A 224 -1.54 10.41 -8.96
CA MET A 224 -0.14 10.08 -8.74
C MET A 224 0.09 8.57 -8.82
N THR A 225 -0.73 7.78 -8.13
CA THR A 225 -0.63 6.32 -8.11
C THR A 225 -0.81 5.72 -9.50
N ILE A 226 -1.88 6.11 -10.21
CA ILE A 226 -2.17 5.61 -11.55
C ILE A 226 -1.04 5.97 -12.53
N CYS A 227 -0.62 7.24 -12.56
CA CYS A 227 0.45 7.68 -13.46
C CYS A 227 1.80 7.03 -13.13
N ALA A 228 2.14 6.87 -11.86
CA ALA A 228 3.37 6.22 -11.43
C ALA A 228 3.38 4.74 -11.84
N LEU A 229 2.27 4.03 -11.67
CA LEU A 229 2.12 2.63 -12.09
C LEU A 229 2.21 2.49 -13.61
N LEU A 230 1.53 3.37 -14.38
CA LEU A 230 1.62 3.37 -15.84
C LEU A 230 3.04 3.67 -16.33
N LEU A 231 3.72 4.65 -15.73
CA LEU A 231 5.13 4.91 -16.01
C LEU A 231 6.00 3.71 -15.66
N SER A 232 5.78 3.08 -14.50
CA SER A 232 6.53 1.91 -14.07
C SER A 232 6.47 0.80 -15.13
N GLN A 233 5.25 0.46 -15.57
CA GLN A 233 4.99 -0.63 -16.51
C GLN A 233 5.42 -0.31 -17.95
N LYS A 234 5.20 0.92 -18.43
CA LYS A 234 5.41 1.27 -19.84
C LYS A 234 6.75 1.94 -20.13
N PHE A 235 7.29 2.69 -19.17
CA PHE A 235 8.48 3.51 -19.34
C PHE A 235 9.67 2.96 -18.53
N TYR A 236 9.54 2.75 -17.22
CA TYR A 236 10.66 2.31 -16.38
C TYR A 236 11.11 0.89 -16.71
N ALA A 237 10.18 0.04 -17.11
CA ALA A 237 10.43 -1.30 -17.60
C ALA A 237 11.23 -1.34 -18.93
N LEU A 238 11.51 -0.20 -19.56
CA LEU A 238 12.41 -0.08 -20.73
C LEU A 238 13.87 0.20 -20.34
N GLY A 239 14.15 0.38 -19.05
CA GLY A 239 15.50 0.65 -18.53
C GLY A 239 16.05 2.06 -18.82
N PRO A 240 15.30 3.15 -18.56
CA PRO A 240 15.83 4.52 -18.68
C PRO A 240 17.02 4.78 -17.76
N SER A 241 17.81 5.81 -18.05
CA SER A 241 18.90 6.23 -17.17
C SER A 241 18.38 6.63 -15.79
N VAL A 242 19.22 6.50 -14.76
CA VAL A 242 18.86 6.89 -13.39
C VAL A 242 18.44 8.37 -13.33
N LYS A 243 19.14 9.24 -14.07
CA LYS A 243 18.80 10.67 -14.17
C LYS A 243 17.41 10.85 -14.76
N PHE A 244 17.08 10.14 -15.83
CA PHE A 244 15.80 10.29 -16.49
C PHE A 244 14.62 9.70 -15.69
N LYS A 245 14.86 8.63 -14.91
CA LYS A 245 13.90 8.11 -13.93
C LYS A 245 13.50 9.19 -12.93
N TYR A 246 14.48 9.73 -12.18
CA TYR A 246 14.19 10.76 -11.18
C TYR A 246 13.61 12.04 -11.78
N ALA A 247 14.08 12.46 -12.95
CA ALA A 247 13.52 13.61 -13.68
C ALA A 247 12.04 13.41 -14.03
N THR A 248 11.68 12.23 -14.55
CA THR A 248 10.29 11.90 -14.90
C THR A 248 9.40 11.83 -13.66
N LEU A 249 9.88 11.25 -12.55
CA LEU A 249 9.12 11.15 -11.32
C LEU A 249 8.91 12.51 -10.65
N ALA A 250 9.96 13.33 -10.60
CA ALA A 250 9.88 14.70 -10.07
C ALA A 250 8.89 15.54 -10.90
N LEU A 251 8.97 15.44 -12.23
CA LEU A 251 8.05 16.13 -13.13
C LEU A 251 6.60 15.66 -12.94
N LEU A 252 6.37 14.35 -12.74
CA LEU A 252 5.05 13.83 -12.42
C LEU A 252 4.50 14.49 -11.15
N PHE A 253 5.26 14.48 -10.05
CA PHE A 253 4.79 15.01 -8.76
C PHE A 253 4.52 16.51 -8.82
N VAL A 254 5.39 17.27 -9.49
CA VAL A 254 5.14 18.70 -9.73
C VAL A 254 3.89 18.90 -10.57
N ASN A 255 3.71 18.15 -11.66
CA ASN A 255 2.54 18.31 -12.50
C ASN A 255 1.25 17.92 -11.78
N VAL A 256 1.24 16.84 -10.98
CA VAL A 256 0.06 16.45 -10.17
C VAL A 256 -0.30 17.57 -9.20
N SER A 257 0.69 18.12 -8.49
CA SER A 257 0.47 19.22 -7.55
C SER A 257 -0.06 20.49 -8.24
N VAL A 258 0.53 20.88 -9.39
CA VAL A 258 0.07 22.03 -10.17
C VAL A 258 -1.31 21.75 -10.80
N GLY A 259 -1.57 20.51 -11.21
CA GLY A 259 -2.83 20.04 -11.76
C GLY A 259 -3.99 20.14 -10.76
N GLY A 260 -3.73 19.94 -9.47
CA GLY A 260 -4.70 20.12 -8.39
C GLY A 260 -5.33 21.52 -8.32
N ALA A 261 -4.70 22.54 -8.90
CA ALA A 261 -5.27 23.89 -8.99
C ALA A 261 -6.28 24.09 -10.14
N LEU A 262 -6.66 23.02 -10.85
CA LEU A 262 -7.65 23.10 -11.95
C LEU A 262 -9.10 23.15 -11.42
N THR A 263 -9.37 22.51 -10.28
CA THR A 263 -10.69 22.48 -9.61
C THR A 263 -10.56 22.98 -8.18
N ASN A 264 -11.69 23.28 -7.53
CA ASN A 264 -11.70 23.87 -6.18
C ASN A 264 -11.64 22.84 -5.04
N PHE A 265 -11.66 21.54 -5.35
CA PHE A 265 -11.70 20.45 -4.35
C PHE A 265 -10.50 19.50 -4.42
N ALA A 266 -9.65 19.60 -5.46
CA ALA A 266 -8.58 18.63 -5.67
C ALA A 266 -7.39 18.78 -4.71
N ALA A 267 -7.12 19.99 -4.25
CA ALA A 267 -6.01 20.28 -3.34
C ALA A 267 -6.54 20.95 -2.05
N PRO A 268 -6.16 20.46 -0.85
CA PRO A 268 -6.62 21.04 0.41
C PRO A 268 -6.33 22.55 0.55
N PRO A 269 -5.15 23.09 0.15
CA PRO A 269 -4.91 24.54 0.20
C PRO A 269 -5.86 25.33 -0.71
N VAL A 270 -6.21 24.76 -1.88
CA VAL A 270 -7.17 25.37 -2.80
C VAL A 270 -8.56 25.36 -2.19
N LEU A 271 -8.99 24.26 -1.58
CA LEU A 271 -10.28 24.14 -0.89
C LEU A 271 -10.38 25.14 0.27
N MET A 272 -9.31 25.32 1.05
CA MET A 272 -9.26 26.26 2.16
C MET A 272 -9.50 27.70 1.71
N VAL A 273 -8.86 28.13 0.61
CA VAL A 273 -9.05 29.49 0.07
C VAL A 273 -10.36 29.60 -0.71
N ALA A 274 -10.74 28.57 -1.46
CA ALA A 274 -11.97 28.55 -2.23
C ALA A 274 -13.22 28.69 -1.35
N GLY A 275 -13.21 28.09 -0.14
CA GLY A 275 -14.30 28.28 0.83
C GLY A 275 -14.44 29.71 1.34
N THR A 276 -13.32 30.38 1.61
CA THR A 276 -13.32 31.79 2.06
C THR A 276 -13.77 32.76 0.97
N TRP A 277 -13.38 32.50 -0.28
CA TRP A 277 -13.62 33.41 -1.41
C TRP A 277 -14.71 32.92 -2.38
N ASN A 278 -15.43 31.86 -2.03
CA ASN A 278 -16.45 31.19 -2.86
C ASN A 278 -15.99 30.91 -4.30
N TRP A 279 -14.75 30.43 -4.47
CA TRP A 279 -14.25 30.08 -5.79
C TRP A 279 -14.95 28.84 -6.34
N SER A 280 -15.76 29.04 -7.38
CA SER A 280 -16.40 27.95 -8.12
C SER A 280 -15.40 27.24 -9.04
N ILE A 281 -15.75 26.03 -9.49
CA ILE A 281 -14.98 25.31 -10.53
C ILE A 281 -14.80 26.19 -11.78
N GLY A 282 -15.85 26.92 -12.19
CA GLY A 282 -15.78 27.84 -13.32
C GLY A 282 -14.78 28.98 -13.11
N PHE A 283 -14.75 29.56 -11.90
CA PHE A 283 -13.78 30.58 -11.54
C PHE A 283 -12.34 30.05 -11.59
N MET A 284 -12.12 28.87 -11.02
CA MET A 284 -10.80 28.21 -11.01
C MET A 284 -10.29 27.97 -12.44
N LEU A 285 -11.14 27.40 -13.31
CA LEU A 285 -10.80 27.13 -14.70
C LEU A 285 -10.47 28.41 -15.49
N ALA A 286 -11.29 29.46 -15.33
CA ALA A 286 -11.11 30.71 -16.05
C ALA A 286 -9.84 31.46 -15.63
N ASN A 287 -9.48 31.43 -14.34
CA ASN A 287 -8.38 32.22 -13.81
C ASN A 287 -7.06 31.45 -13.70
N PHE A 288 -7.09 30.22 -13.22
CA PHE A 288 -5.89 29.41 -12.94
C PHE A 288 -5.71 28.28 -13.95
N GLY A 289 -6.80 27.70 -14.46
CA GLY A 289 -6.74 26.47 -15.26
C GLY A 289 -5.86 26.56 -16.51
N TRP A 290 -5.95 27.65 -17.28
CA TRP A 290 -5.09 27.81 -18.46
C TRP A 290 -3.61 28.00 -18.09
N LYS A 291 -3.31 28.64 -16.94
CA LYS A 291 -1.93 28.80 -16.45
C LYS A 291 -1.35 27.45 -16.03
N VAL A 292 -2.16 26.63 -15.37
CA VAL A 292 -1.83 25.23 -15.01
C VAL A 292 -1.50 24.43 -16.26
N ILE A 293 -2.37 24.45 -17.28
CA ILE A 293 -2.16 23.72 -18.53
C ILE A 293 -0.87 24.18 -19.23
N ILE A 294 -0.67 25.50 -19.39
CA ILE A 294 0.53 26.05 -20.02
C ILE A 294 1.80 25.69 -19.22
N GLY A 295 1.75 25.80 -17.89
CA GLY A 295 2.88 25.47 -17.03
C GLY A 295 3.30 24.00 -17.15
N ILE A 296 2.33 23.09 -17.18
CA ILE A 296 2.58 21.65 -17.40
C ILE A 296 3.17 21.42 -18.79
N LEU A 297 2.60 22.03 -19.85
CA LEU A 297 3.08 21.86 -21.21
C LEU A 297 4.52 22.39 -21.40
N ILE A 298 4.84 23.55 -20.82
CA ILE A 298 6.20 24.12 -20.85
C ILE A 298 7.18 23.20 -20.13
N SER A 299 6.84 22.76 -18.92
CA SER A 299 7.69 21.88 -18.10
C SER A 299 7.95 20.55 -18.81
N ASN A 300 6.90 19.93 -19.35
CA ASN A 300 6.99 18.69 -20.10
C ASN A 300 7.83 18.84 -21.37
N SER A 301 7.67 19.94 -22.09
CA SER A 301 8.44 20.22 -23.32
C SER A 301 9.92 20.43 -23.02
N LEU A 302 10.25 21.14 -21.93
CA LEU A 302 11.64 21.36 -21.51
C LEU A 302 12.32 20.05 -21.15
N TYR A 303 11.68 19.21 -20.32
CA TYR A 303 12.23 17.91 -19.95
C TYR A 303 12.34 16.97 -21.15
N PHE A 304 11.34 16.97 -22.02
CA PHE A 304 11.40 16.22 -23.27
C PHE A 304 12.62 16.63 -24.11
N TRP A 305 12.87 17.93 -24.25
CA TRP A 305 14.01 18.43 -25.01
C TRP A 305 15.36 18.04 -24.38
N LEU A 306 15.50 18.12 -23.06
CA LEU A 306 16.70 17.73 -22.32
C LEU A 306 17.02 16.23 -22.50
N PHE A 307 16.01 15.36 -22.47
CA PHE A 307 16.18 13.90 -22.52
C PHE A 307 15.87 13.27 -23.90
N ARG A 308 15.70 14.08 -24.95
CA ARG A 308 15.27 13.63 -26.30
C ARG A 308 16.10 12.49 -26.89
N LYS A 309 17.39 12.40 -26.56
CA LYS A 309 18.32 11.36 -27.06
C LYS A 309 18.03 10.00 -26.42
N GLU A 310 17.65 9.95 -25.15
CA GLU A 310 17.34 8.70 -24.44
C GLU A 310 16.08 8.04 -25.01
N PHE A 311 15.10 8.84 -25.42
CA PHE A 311 13.88 8.33 -26.05
C PHE A 311 14.14 7.53 -27.32
N THR A 312 15.14 7.90 -28.14
CA THR A 312 15.41 7.17 -29.38
C THR A 312 15.87 5.74 -29.11
N VAL A 313 16.71 5.55 -28.08
CA VAL A 313 17.19 4.22 -27.66
C VAL A 313 16.02 3.38 -27.14
N MET A 314 15.19 3.97 -26.26
CA MET A 314 14.07 3.28 -25.66
C MET A 314 12.92 3.00 -26.63
N GLN A 315 12.74 3.84 -27.65
CA GLN A 315 11.70 3.66 -28.67
C GLN A 315 11.85 2.31 -29.39
N ARG A 316 13.08 1.87 -29.68
CA ARG A 316 13.32 0.55 -30.30
C ARG A 316 12.85 -0.58 -29.38
N ILE A 317 13.21 -0.52 -28.10
CA ILE A 317 12.83 -1.53 -27.09
C ILE A 317 11.31 -1.56 -26.92
N PHE A 318 10.68 -0.38 -26.85
CA PHE A 318 9.23 -0.23 -26.77
C PHE A 318 8.52 -0.86 -27.98
N THR A 319 9.01 -0.61 -29.19
CA THR A 319 8.44 -1.20 -30.41
C THR A 319 8.54 -2.73 -30.39
N ILE A 320 9.68 -3.29 -29.95
CA ILE A 320 9.84 -4.75 -29.80
C ILE A 320 8.86 -5.30 -28.76
N ARG A 321 8.69 -4.63 -27.61
CA ARG A 321 7.72 -5.06 -26.58
C ARG A 321 6.29 -5.03 -27.13
N ASN A 322 5.86 -3.93 -27.75
CA ASN A 322 4.53 -3.86 -28.35
C ASN A 322 4.29 -4.95 -29.40
N LEU A 323 5.32 -5.28 -30.19
CA LEU A 323 5.25 -6.37 -31.16
C LEU A 323 5.09 -7.73 -30.49
N LYS A 324 5.83 -8.00 -29.40
CA LYS A 324 5.62 -9.22 -28.58
C LYS A 324 4.19 -9.30 -28.06
N ASP A 325 3.67 -8.21 -27.50
CA ASP A 325 2.30 -8.19 -26.97
C ASP A 325 1.26 -8.38 -28.08
N GLN A 326 1.53 -7.91 -29.30
CA GLN A 326 0.67 -8.18 -30.47
C GLN A 326 0.76 -9.64 -30.91
N ILE A 327 1.96 -10.24 -30.90
CA ILE A 327 2.15 -11.65 -31.24
C ILE A 327 1.39 -12.54 -30.25
N VAL A 328 1.52 -12.29 -28.96
CA VAL A 328 0.81 -13.05 -27.93
C VAL A 328 -0.70 -12.93 -28.09
N ARG A 329 -1.22 -11.70 -28.26
CA ARG A 329 -2.67 -11.48 -28.40
C ARG A 329 -3.27 -12.06 -29.67
N ASN A 330 -2.57 -11.99 -30.80
CA ASN A 330 -3.15 -12.35 -32.10
C ASN A 330 -2.78 -13.76 -32.57
N TYR A 331 -1.67 -14.32 -32.09
CA TYR A 331 -1.13 -15.59 -32.61
C TYR A 331 -0.88 -16.64 -31.52
N LEU A 332 -0.44 -16.24 -30.31
CA LEU A 332 -0.20 -17.16 -29.18
C LEU A 332 -1.22 -16.94 -28.06
N THR A 333 -2.51 -17.02 -28.39
CA THR A 333 -3.56 -16.86 -27.38
C THR A 333 -3.43 -17.95 -26.32
N GLN A 334 -3.67 -17.62 -25.06
CA GLN A 334 -3.63 -18.59 -23.96
C GLN A 334 -4.48 -19.81 -24.28
N LYS A 335 -5.70 -19.60 -24.78
CA LYS A 335 -6.62 -20.67 -25.19
C LYS A 335 -6.03 -21.60 -26.25
N ALA A 336 -5.37 -21.06 -27.27
CA ALA A 336 -4.74 -21.88 -28.31
C ALA A 336 -3.53 -22.64 -27.76
N THR A 337 -2.77 -22.01 -26.87
CA THR A 337 -1.58 -22.60 -26.26
C THR A 337 -1.98 -23.72 -25.29
N GLU A 338 -3.00 -23.50 -24.46
CA GLU A 338 -3.56 -24.52 -23.55
C GLU A 338 -4.18 -25.69 -24.32
N ALA A 339 -4.91 -25.43 -25.40
CA ALA A 339 -5.45 -26.49 -26.26
C ALA A 339 -4.32 -27.33 -26.88
N ALA A 340 -3.29 -26.68 -27.43
CA ALA A 340 -2.11 -27.35 -27.99
C ALA A 340 -1.34 -28.14 -26.92
N TRP A 341 -1.19 -27.60 -25.71
CA TRP A 341 -0.58 -28.30 -24.59
C TRP A 341 -1.41 -29.50 -24.13
N SER A 342 -2.73 -29.37 -24.08
CA SER A 342 -3.64 -30.48 -23.74
C SER A 342 -3.57 -31.59 -24.77
N GLU A 343 -3.51 -31.26 -26.05
CA GLU A 343 -3.38 -32.22 -27.14
C GLU A 343 -2.01 -32.92 -27.09
N ALA A 344 -0.92 -32.17 -26.94
CA ALA A 344 0.42 -32.73 -26.77
C ALA A 344 0.55 -33.60 -25.51
N ALA A 345 -0.14 -33.23 -24.42
CA ALA A 345 -0.18 -33.99 -23.18
C ALA A 345 -0.94 -35.32 -23.31
N GLN A 346 -1.89 -35.43 -24.25
CA GLN A 346 -2.65 -36.65 -24.54
C GLN A 346 -1.91 -37.60 -25.49
N GLN A 347 -1.00 -37.10 -26.33
CA GLN A 347 -0.26 -37.91 -27.30
C GLN A 347 0.97 -38.64 -26.72
N GLY A 348 1.38 -38.33 -25.49
CA GLY A 348 2.63 -38.79 -24.92
C GLY A 348 2.54 -40.03 -24.02
N ASP A 349 2.58 -41.23 -24.61
CA ASP A 349 2.77 -42.52 -23.90
C ASP A 349 4.04 -42.50 -23.00
N GLU A 350 5.04 -41.70 -23.35
CA GLU A 350 6.26 -41.49 -22.55
C GLU A 350 6.04 -40.71 -21.25
N ARG A 351 5.12 -39.72 -21.24
CA ARG A 351 4.81 -38.96 -20.02
C ARG A 351 4.14 -39.87 -19.00
N GLU A 352 3.22 -40.70 -19.46
CA GLU A 352 2.52 -41.66 -18.61
C GLU A 352 3.47 -42.71 -18.05
N LYS A 353 4.40 -43.24 -18.86
CA LYS A 353 5.48 -44.13 -18.41
C LYS A 353 6.40 -43.47 -17.38
N LEU A 354 6.77 -42.20 -17.57
CA LEU A 354 7.58 -41.46 -16.60
C LEU A 354 6.85 -41.28 -15.27
N LEU A 355 5.57 -40.87 -15.32
CA LEU A 355 4.74 -40.70 -14.13
C LEU A 355 4.54 -42.03 -13.38
N ASP A 356 4.30 -43.12 -14.10
CA ASP A 356 4.19 -44.47 -13.52
C ASP A 356 5.50 -44.93 -12.89
N THR A 357 6.65 -44.67 -13.54
CA THR A 357 7.98 -44.96 -12.98
C THR A 357 8.26 -44.17 -11.70
N MET A 358 7.91 -42.88 -11.70
CA MET A 358 8.02 -42.02 -10.51
C MET A 358 7.10 -42.52 -9.40
N ARG A 359 5.83 -42.82 -9.71
CA ARG A 359 4.85 -43.35 -8.76
C ARG A 359 5.36 -44.63 -8.07
N ARG A 360 5.80 -45.63 -8.84
CA ARG A 360 6.33 -46.89 -8.30
C ARG A 360 7.60 -46.70 -7.46
N THR A 361 8.46 -45.76 -7.83
CA THR A 361 9.68 -45.47 -7.08
C THR A 361 9.35 -44.79 -5.75
N THR A 362 8.41 -43.85 -5.78
CA THR A 362 7.87 -43.19 -4.59
C THR A 362 7.17 -44.19 -3.66
N GLU A 363 6.29 -45.06 -4.17
CA GLU A 363 5.62 -46.10 -3.37
C GLU A 363 6.61 -47.00 -2.65
N ARG A 364 7.65 -47.47 -3.35
CA ARG A 364 8.73 -48.27 -2.73
C ARG A 364 9.43 -47.51 -1.60
N PHE A 365 9.74 -46.24 -1.81
CA PHE A 365 10.33 -45.39 -0.77
C PHE A 365 9.39 -45.20 0.44
N LEU A 366 8.09 -44.98 0.19
CA LEU A 366 7.10 -44.81 1.24
C LEU A 366 6.94 -46.05 2.10
N VAL A 367 6.86 -47.24 1.46
CA VAL A 367 6.81 -48.52 2.17
C VAL A 367 8.06 -48.72 3.02
N ALA A 368 9.24 -48.47 2.47
CA ALA A 368 10.50 -48.58 3.21
C ALA A 368 10.57 -47.62 4.41
N MET A 369 10.07 -46.40 4.26
CA MET A 369 10.00 -45.42 5.35
C MET A 369 8.98 -45.81 6.44
N ARG A 370 7.81 -46.34 6.05
CA ARG A 370 6.78 -46.81 6.98
C ARG A 370 7.28 -47.97 7.83
N GLU A 371 7.96 -48.94 7.21
CA GLU A 371 8.59 -50.06 7.93
C GLU A 371 9.68 -49.58 8.89
N ARG A 372 10.49 -48.59 8.48
CA ARG A 372 11.52 -48.02 9.34
C ARG A 372 10.95 -47.37 10.60
N MET A 373 9.89 -46.56 10.48
CA MET A 373 9.21 -45.96 11.65
C MET A 373 8.61 -47.03 12.57
N LYS A 374 7.95 -48.05 12.01
CA LYS A 374 7.37 -49.15 12.80
C LYS A 374 8.43 -49.92 13.60
N SER A 375 9.64 -50.04 13.06
CA SER A 375 10.75 -50.76 13.70
C SER A 375 11.57 -49.93 14.71
N GLY A 376 11.58 -48.59 14.59
CA GLY A 376 12.48 -47.71 15.33
C GLY A 376 11.82 -46.89 16.44
N ASP A 377 10.61 -46.37 16.20
CA ASP A 377 10.04 -45.29 17.03
C ASP A 377 8.82 -45.74 17.88
N VAL A 378 8.29 -46.94 17.62
CA VAL A 378 7.11 -47.50 18.32
C VAL A 378 7.38 -47.95 19.76
N PRO A 379 8.54 -48.56 20.11
CA PRO A 379 8.78 -49.07 21.47
C PRO A 379 8.82 -47.98 22.55
N GLU A 380 9.35 -46.80 22.22
CA GLU A 380 9.51 -45.66 23.14
C GLU A 380 8.15 -45.02 23.51
N LEU A 381 7.17 -45.10 22.60
CA LEU A 381 5.79 -44.63 22.82
C LEU A 381 4.94 -45.65 23.59
N GLU A 382 5.22 -46.95 23.44
CA GLU A 382 4.61 -48.01 24.25
C GLU A 382 5.04 -47.90 25.73
N GLU A 383 6.29 -47.51 26.02
CA GLU A 383 6.78 -47.25 27.38
C GLU A 383 6.08 -46.05 28.06
N LEU A 384 5.53 -45.11 27.29
CA LEU A 384 4.75 -43.97 27.78
C LEU A 384 3.28 -44.32 28.09
N GLY A 385 2.87 -45.59 27.91
CA GLY A 385 1.56 -46.10 28.29
C GLY A 385 0.45 -45.92 27.25
N TYR A 386 0.79 -45.59 26.00
CA TYR A 386 -0.17 -45.51 24.91
C TYR A 386 -0.47 -46.89 24.30
N ASP A 387 -1.71 -47.08 23.85
CA ASP A 387 -2.12 -48.32 23.19
C ASP A 387 -1.42 -48.51 21.84
N LYS A 388 -1.01 -49.75 21.56
CA LYS A 388 -0.22 -50.12 20.38
C LYS A 388 -0.97 -49.90 19.06
N GLU A 389 -2.30 -50.05 19.03
CA GLU A 389 -3.09 -49.76 17.84
C GLU A 389 -3.20 -48.26 17.60
N LEU A 390 -3.42 -47.47 18.66
CA LEU A 390 -3.46 -46.01 18.57
C LEU A 390 -2.12 -45.41 18.12
N ILE A 391 -0.99 -45.93 18.59
CA ILE A 391 0.34 -45.49 18.14
C ILE A 391 0.51 -45.75 16.63
N LYS A 392 0.07 -46.93 16.15
CA LYS A 392 0.15 -47.27 14.73
C LYS A 392 -0.74 -46.38 13.86
N GLU A 393 -1.97 -46.15 14.30
CA GLU A 393 -2.91 -45.28 13.59
C GLU A 393 -2.39 -43.84 13.52
N ALA A 394 -1.96 -43.27 14.64
CA ALA A 394 -1.40 -41.92 14.68
C ALA A 394 -0.12 -41.78 13.84
N ALA A 395 0.76 -42.80 13.85
CA ALA A 395 1.97 -42.80 13.03
C ALA A 395 1.65 -42.88 11.53
N ASP A 396 0.69 -43.72 11.14
CA ASP A 396 0.25 -43.84 9.74
C ASP A 396 -0.44 -42.54 9.27
N GLU A 397 -1.32 -41.93 10.07
CA GLU A 397 -1.92 -40.62 9.77
C GLU A 397 -0.86 -39.53 9.61
N ARG A 398 0.05 -39.39 10.59
CA ARG A 398 1.08 -38.36 10.56
C ARG A 398 2.03 -38.52 9.39
N PHE A 399 2.31 -39.76 9.00
CA PHE A 399 3.08 -40.06 7.81
C PHE A 399 2.37 -39.61 6.53
N GLU A 400 1.08 -39.93 6.38
CA GLU A 400 0.29 -39.50 5.23
C GLU A 400 0.21 -37.98 5.13
N GLU A 401 0.02 -37.27 6.25
CA GLU A 401 0.08 -35.81 6.29
C GLU A 401 1.43 -35.26 5.83
N ALA A 402 2.52 -35.80 6.37
CA ALA A 402 3.89 -35.37 6.03
C ALA A 402 4.22 -35.69 4.57
N TRP A 403 3.75 -36.83 4.07
CA TRP A 403 3.85 -37.23 2.68
C TRP A 403 3.09 -36.28 1.77
N LEU A 404 1.79 -36.06 2.02
CA LEU A 404 0.94 -35.15 1.25
C LEU A 404 1.54 -33.74 1.17
N TYR A 405 2.06 -33.22 2.28
CA TYR A 405 2.76 -31.93 2.29
C TYR A 405 3.97 -31.91 1.34
N ARG A 406 4.83 -32.92 1.43
CA ARG A 406 6.03 -33.00 0.57
C ARG A 406 5.68 -33.26 -0.89
N ALA A 407 4.69 -34.11 -1.15
CA ALA A 407 4.21 -34.43 -2.49
C ALA A 407 3.62 -33.18 -3.15
N ARG A 408 2.78 -32.39 -2.45
CA ARG A 408 2.27 -31.11 -2.97
C ARG A 408 3.41 -30.15 -3.36
N ARG A 409 4.51 -30.15 -2.59
CA ARG A 409 5.65 -29.25 -2.82
C ARG A 409 6.59 -29.71 -3.94
N PHE A 410 6.90 -30.99 -4.02
CA PHE A 410 7.97 -31.51 -4.89
C PHE A 410 7.47 -32.39 -6.04
N LEU A 411 6.34 -33.08 -5.86
CA LEU A 411 5.81 -34.07 -6.80
C LEU A 411 4.28 -33.91 -6.99
N PRO A 412 3.76 -32.70 -7.26
CA PRO A 412 2.31 -32.47 -7.32
C PRO A 412 1.63 -33.28 -8.43
N LEU A 413 2.36 -33.59 -9.50
CA LEU A 413 1.85 -34.39 -10.61
C LEU A 413 1.53 -35.84 -10.23
N LEU A 414 2.09 -36.36 -9.13
CA LEU A 414 1.77 -37.71 -8.64
C LEU A 414 0.45 -37.77 -7.87
N LEU A 415 -0.02 -36.62 -7.38
CA LEU A 415 -1.27 -36.50 -6.63
C LEU A 415 -2.47 -36.43 -7.58
N ASN A 416 -3.63 -36.84 -7.09
CA ASN A 416 -4.92 -36.58 -7.74
C ASN A 416 -5.18 -35.07 -7.78
N GLU A 417 -5.97 -34.59 -8.75
CA GLU A 417 -6.24 -33.16 -8.92
C GLU A 417 -6.76 -32.47 -7.65
N LYS A 418 -7.63 -33.13 -6.89
CA LYS A 418 -8.17 -32.64 -5.61
C LYS A 418 -7.12 -32.49 -4.50
N ASP A 419 -6.04 -33.26 -4.56
CA ASP A 419 -5.01 -33.31 -3.51
C ASP A 419 -3.82 -32.40 -3.83
N ARG A 420 -3.77 -31.87 -5.07
CA ARG A 420 -2.76 -30.92 -5.52
C ARG A 420 -2.97 -29.56 -4.84
N ALA A 421 -1.88 -28.86 -4.59
CA ALA A 421 -1.97 -27.46 -4.22
C ALA A 421 -2.57 -26.68 -5.40
N GLU A 422 -3.44 -25.71 -5.09
CA GLU A 422 -3.94 -24.78 -6.10
C GLU A 422 -2.75 -24.09 -6.78
N PHE A 423 -2.74 -24.09 -8.11
CA PHE A 423 -1.70 -23.40 -8.85
C PHE A 423 -1.93 -21.89 -8.78
N LEU A 424 -1.12 -21.23 -7.95
CA LEU A 424 -1.10 -19.77 -7.88
C LEU A 424 -0.11 -19.24 -8.92
N ASP A 425 -0.64 -18.72 -10.03
CA ASP A 425 0.17 -18.10 -11.08
C ASP A 425 1.08 -17.00 -10.49
N PRO A 426 2.42 -17.13 -10.53
CA PRO A 426 3.33 -16.12 -10.02
C PRO A 426 3.15 -14.76 -10.70
N GLU A 427 2.65 -14.75 -11.94
CA GLU A 427 2.49 -13.58 -12.79
C GLU A 427 1.03 -13.09 -12.90
N TRP A 428 0.19 -13.45 -11.92
CA TRP A 428 -1.24 -13.11 -11.88
C TRP A 428 -1.55 -11.64 -12.20
N ASP A 429 -0.74 -10.71 -11.68
CA ASP A 429 -0.94 -9.27 -11.85
C ASP A 429 -0.49 -8.74 -13.22
N LYS A 430 0.25 -9.55 -14.00
CA LYS A 430 0.75 -9.20 -15.34
C LYS A 430 -0.06 -9.81 -16.48
N ARG A 431 -1.17 -10.48 -16.17
CA ARG A 431 -2.04 -11.10 -17.19
C ARG A 431 -2.65 -10.06 -18.11
N ASP A 432 -2.82 -10.44 -19.38
CA ASP A 432 -3.36 -9.59 -20.44
C ASP A 432 -4.85 -9.87 -20.77
N ASP A 433 -5.52 -10.65 -19.93
CA ASP A 433 -6.94 -10.97 -20.09
C ASP A 433 -7.81 -9.71 -20.06
N SER A 434 -8.81 -9.64 -20.93
CA SER A 434 -9.72 -8.52 -20.96
C SER A 434 -10.56 -8.44 -19.69
N VAL A 435 -10.76 -7.22 -19.20
CA VAL A 435 -11.67 -6.94 -18.09
C VAL A 435 -13.05 -6.63 -18.66
N PRO A 436 -14.12 -7.35 -18.26
CA PRO A 436 -15.48 -7.03 -18.66
C PRO A 436 -15.86 -5.60 -18.29
N ALA A 437 -16.50 -4.88 -19.22
CA ALA A 437 -16.83 -3.47 -19.04
C ALA A 437 -17.71 -3.20 -17.80
N TRP A 438 -18.62 -4.12 -17.47
CA TRP A 438 -19.50 -3.98 -16.29
C TRP A 438 -18.71 -3.94 -14.98
N ILE A 439 -17.59 -4.66 -14.89
CA ILE A 439 -16.72 -4.65 -13.71
C ILE A 439 -16.07 -3.28 -13.56
N THR A 440 -15.53 -2.74 -14.66
CA THR A 440 -14.96 -1.39 -14.69
C THR A 440 -16.00 -0.35 -14.29
N VAL A 441 -17.25 -0.45 -14.78
CA VAL A 441 -18.35 0.44 -14.38
C VAL A 441 -18.61 0.36 -12.88
N VAL A 442 -18.66 -0.84 -12.29
CA VAL A 442 -18.83 -1.01 -10.84
C VAL A 442 -17.69 -0.34 -10.06
N HIS A 443 -16.43 -0.44 -10.51
CA HIS A 443 -15.31 0.25 -9.87
C HIS A 443 -15.44 1.78 -9.94
N LEU A 444 -15.86 2.30 -11.09
CA LEU A 444 -16.12 3.74 -11.27
C LEU A 444 -17.25 4.22 -10.37
N LEU A 445 -18.29 3.40 -10.16
CA LEU A 445 -19.38 3.72 -9.23
C LEU A 445 -18.88 3.76 -7.78
N PHE A 446 -18.05 2.80 -7.34
CA PHE A 446 -17.45 2.86 -6.00
C PHE A 446 -16.49 4.05 -5.82
N MET A 447 -15.71 4.36 -6.84
CA MET A 447 -14.84 5.54 -6.85
C MET A 447 -15.67 6.83 -6.77
N GLY A 448 -16.71 6.97 -7.59
CA GLY A 448 -17.64 8.10 -7.55
C GLY A 448 -18.37 8.22 -6.22
N TRP A 449 -18.85 7.10 -5.66
CA TRP A 449 -19.47 7.05 -4.33
C TRP A 449 -18.53 7.57 -3.25
N THR A 450 -17.26 7.12 -3.28
CA THR A 450 -16.23 7.54 -2.32
C THR A 450 -15.97 9.04 -2.41
N ILE A 451 -15.87 9.59 -3.62
CA ILE A 451 -15.65 11.03 -3.84
C ILE A 451 -16.85 11.87 -3.38
N VAL A 452 -18.08 11.47 -3.76
CA VAL A 452 -19.31 12.18 -3.37
C VAL A 452 -19.49 12.18 -1.85
N ASN A 453 -19.13 11.08 -1.18
CA ASN A 453 -19.26 10.93 0.26
C ASN A 453 -17.96 11.27 1.00
N ALA A 454 -16.99 11.98 0.42
CA ALA A 454 -15.68 12.25 1.04
C ALA A 454 -15.76 12.97 2.39
N HIS A 455 -16.87 13.64 2.70
CA HIS A 455 -17.13 14.28 3.99
C HIS A 455 -17.84 13.39 5.03
N TYR A 456 -18.27 12.18 4.64
CA TYR A 456 -19.01 11.22 5.45
C TYR A 456 -18.24 9.89 5.53
N PRO A 457 -17.29 9.74 6.48
CA PRO A 457 -16.43 8.57 6.57
C PRO A 457 -17.18 7.25 6.68
N GLU A 458 -18.27 7.22 7.41
CA GLU A 458 -19.08 6.02 7.61
C GLU A 458 -19.63 5.50 6.27
N LEU A 459 -20.11 6.40 5.41
CA LEU A 459 -20.71 6.03 4.12
C LEU A 459 -19.69 5.49 3.12
N PHE A 460 -18.52 6.12 3.01
CA PHE A 460 -17.51 5.62 2.09
C PHE A 460 -16.78 4.39 2.63
N ILE A 461 -16.62 4.23 3.95
CA ILE A 461 -16.05 3.02 4.56
C ILE A 461 -16.97 1.82 4.32
N ILE A 462 -18.28 1.98 4.52
CA ILE A 462 -19.26 0.91 4.21
C ILE A 462 -19.20 0.56 2.72
N GLY A 463 -19.15 1.57 1.85
CA GLY A 463 -18.99 1.37 0.40
C GLY A 463 -17.68 0.63 0.06
N PHE A 464 -16.59 0.94 0.74
CA PHE A 464 -15.30 0.29 0.57
C PHE A 464 -15.30 -1.17 1.02
N LEU A 465 -15.94 -1.48 2.16
CA LEU A 465 -16.09 -2.86 2.64
C LEU A 465 -16.88 -3.71 1.64
N PHE A 466 -17.96 -3.16 1.09
CA PHE A 466 -18.71 -3.84 0.03
C PHE A 466 -17.86 -4.01 -1.23
N PHE A 467 -17.08 -2.99 -1.60
CA PHE A 467 -16.13 -3.08 -2.71
C PHE A 467 -15.09 -4.21 -2.50
N LEU A 468 -14.56 -4.41 -1.30
CA LEU A 468 -13.63 -5.52 -1.01
C LEU A 468 -14.31 -6.88 -1.23
N GLY A 469 -15.56 -7.04 -0.78
CA GLY A 469 -16.36 -8.25 -1.08
C GLY A 469 -16.57 -8.44 -2.58
N PHE A 470 -16.90 -7.36 -3.30
CA PHE A 470 -17.01 -7.39 -4.76
C PHE A 470 -15.69 -7.79 -5.45
N ALA A 471 -14.56 -7.25 -5.00
CA ALA A 471 -13.23 -7.57 -5.51
C ALA A 471 -12.87 -9.04 -5.23
N GLN A 472 -13.27 -9.57 -4.07
CA GLN A 472 -13.09 -10.98 -3.72
C GLN A 472 -13.93 -11.92 -4.61
N VAL A 473 -15.17 -11.56 -4.94
CA VAL A 473 -16.02 -12.34 -5.85
C VAL A 473 -15.53 -12.26 -7.30
N THR A 474 -14.87 -11.15 -7.67
CA THR A 474 -14.36 -10.90 -9.02
C THR A 474 -12.85 -11.10 -9.16
N THR A 475 -12.22 -11.86 -8.26
CA THR A 475 -10.75 -12.07 -8.18
C THR A 475 -10.09 -12.34 -9.53
N GLN A 476 -10.73 -13.14 -10.38
CA GLN A 476 -10.26 -13.46 -11.74
C GLN A 476 -9.93 -12.21 -12.60
N TYR A 477 -10.58 -11.07 -12.35
CA TYR A 477 -10.36 -9.80 -13.04
C TYR A 477 -9.57 -8.77 -12.22
N GLN A 478 -9.22 -9.09 -10.98
CA GLN A 478 -8.49 -8.21 -10.06
C GLN A 478 -6.99 -8.52 -10.06
N ASN A 479 -6.19 -7.53 -9.65
CA ASN A 479 -4.85 -7.78 -9.16
C ASN A 479 -4.93 -8.34 -7.73
N ARG A 480 -3.87 -8.99 -7.27
CA ARG A 480 -3.69 -9.31 -5.86
C ARG A 480 -3.74 -8.01 -5.07
N ILE A 481 -4.71 -7.90 -4.17
CA ILE A 481 -4.81 -6.78 -3.25
C ILE A 481 -3.69 -6.96 -2.23
N ASN A 482 -2.55 -6.31 -2.47
CA ASN A 482 -1.48 -6.25 -1.51
C ASN A 482 -1.64 -4.94 -0.73
N LEU A 483 -1.92 -5.04 0.57
CA LEU A 483 -1.95 -3.88 1.46
C LEU A 483 -0.53 -3.33 1.75
N ARG A 484 0.51 -4.05 1.33
CA ARG A 484 1.90 -3.56 1.30
C ARG A 484 2.16 -2.75 0.04
N SER A 485 2.96 -1.69 0.15
CA SER A 485 3.39 -0.89 -0.99
C SER A 485 3.99 -1.79 -2.08
N ALA A 486 3.67 -1.52 -3.34
CA ALA A 486 4.13 -2.29 -4.50
C ALA A 486 5.57 -1.93 -4.94
N MET A 487 6.43 -1.46 -4.03
CA MET A 487 7.83 -1.11 -4.33
C MET A 487 8.82 -2.23 -4.01
#